data_AF-A0A0G4LFM5-F1
#
_entry.id   AF-A0A0G4LFM5-F1
#
_cell.length_a   1.000
_cell.length_b   1.000
_cell.length_c   1.000
_cell.angle_alpha   90.00
_cell.angle_beta   90.00
_cell.angle_gamma   90.00
#
_symmetry.space_group_name_H-M   'P 1'
#
loop_
_entity.id
_entity.type
_entity.pdbx_description
1 polymer ?
#
loop_
_entity_poly.entity_id
_entity_poly.type
_entity_poly.pdbx_seq_one_letter_code
_entity_poly.pdbx_strand_id
1 'polypeptide(L)'
;MAPIKVGINGFGRIGRIVFRNAVEHSDVEIVAVNDPFIETKYAAYMLKPKLLHIPPTSYTMAPIKVGINGFGRIGRIVFRNAVEHSDVEIVAVNDPFIETKYAAYMLNRGKQVPR
;
A
#
# COMPACT_ATOMS: atom_id res chain seq x y z
N MET A 1 1.97 18.60 -16.72
CA MET A 1 2.77 18.89 -15.52
C MET A 1 4.01 17.99 -15.55
N ALA A 2 5.11 18.38 -14.91
CA ALA A 2 6.28 17.51 -14.79
C ALA A 2 5.94 16.28 -13.92
N PRO A 3 6.50 15.10 -14.21
CA PRO A 3 6.22 13.90 -13.44
C PRO A 3 6.71 14.04 -11.99
N ILE A 4 5.95 13.47 -11.06
CA ILE A 4 6.25 13.47 -9.63
C ILE A 4 7.38 12.46 -9.37
N LYS A 5 8.48 12.95 -8.83
CA LYS A 5 9.65 12.13 -8.50
C LYS A 5 9.47 11.42 -7.16
N VAL A 6 9.55 10.10 -7.17
CA VAL A 6 9.33 9.25 -5.98
C VAL A 6 10.55 8.36 -5.72
N GLY A 7 11.01 8.33 -4.47
CA GLY A 7 12.01 7.38 -3.99
C GLY A 7 11.36 6.24 -3.19
N ILE A 8 11.85 5.01 -3.35
CA ILE A 8 11.36 3.83 -2.61
C ILE A 8 12.43 3.38 -1.62
N ASN A 9 12.13 3.40 -0.32
CA ASN A 9 13.01 2.87 0.73
C ASN A 9 12.47 1.53 1.23
N GLY A 10 13.08 0.44 0.78
CA GLY A 10 12.65 -0.94 0.97
C GLY A 10 11.96 -1.53 -0.26
N PHE A 11 12.59 -2.51 -0.90
CA PHE A 11 12.14 -3.17 -2.13
C PHE A 11 11.49 -4.54 -1.89
N GLY A 12 10.79 -4.64 -0.75
CA GLY A 12 9.96 -5.78 -0.36
C GLY A 12 8.63 -5.85 -1.12
N ARG A 13 7.62 -6.46 -0.49
CA ARG A 13 6.30 -6.70 -1.11
C ARG A 13 5.63 -5.40 -1.61
N ILE A 14 5.60 -4.36 -0.77
CA ILE A 14 4.95 -3.08 -1.09
C ILE A 14 5.81 -2.25 -2.04
N GLY A 15 7.12 -2.13 -1.81
CA GLY A 15 8.01 -1.39 -2.69
C GLY A 15 7.93 -1.84 -4.15
N ARG A 16 7.82 -3.17 -4.40
CA ARG A 16 7.63 -3.70 -5.75
C ARG A 16 6.24 -3.44 -6.35
N ILE A 17 5.19 -3.38 -5.53
CA ILE A 17 3.84 -3.03 -5.99
C ILE A 17 3.82 -1.55 -6.39
N VAL A 18 4.36 -0.68 -5.55
CA VAL A 18 4.49 0.76 -5.84
C VAL A 18 5.31 0.97 -7.10
N PHE A 19 6.46 0.31 -7.24
CA PHE A 19 7.30 0.38 -8.44
C PHE A 19 6.52 -0.05 -9.70
N ARG A 20 5.77 -1.16 -9.65
CA ARG A 20 5.00 -1.64 -10.80
C ARG A 20 3.89 -0.67 -11.21
N ASN A 21 3.13 -0.14 -10.25
CA ASN A 21 2.08 0.84 -10.56
C ASN A 21 2.69 2.13 -11.10
N ALA A 22 3.81 2.61 -10.54
CA ALA A 22 4.46 3.82 -11.05
C ALA A 22 4.92 3.69 -12.52
N VAL A 23 5.34 2.50 -12.96
CA VAL A 23 5.71 2.26 -14.37
C VAL A 23 4.52 2.36 -15.33
N GLU A 24 3.30 2.09 -14.85
CA GLU A 24 2.07 2.21 -15.63
C GLU A 24 1.51 3.64 -15.66
N HIS A 25 2.05 4.54 -14.85
CA HIS A 25 1.56 5.90 -14.63
C HIS A 25 2.58 6.95 -15.09
N SER A 26 2.32 7.60 -16.24
CA SER A 26 3.23 8.58 -16.85
C SER A 26 3.48 9.85 -16.02
N ASP A 27 2.64 10.10 -15.02
CA ASP A 27 2.73 11.23 -14.10
C ASP A 27 3.65 10.95 -12.89
N VAL A 28 4.20 9.74 -12.77
CA VAL A 28 5.10 9.34 -11.68
C VAL A 28 6.44 8.83 -12.22
N GLU A 29 7.53 9.32 -11.66
CA GLU A 29 8.90 8.90 -11.99
C GLU A 29 9.59 8.31 -10.76
N ILE A 30 9.97 7.04 -10.79
CA ILE A 30 10.79 6.44 -9.72
C ILE A 30 12.25 6.82 -9.92
N VAL A 31 12.80 7.65 -9.04
CA VAL A 31 14.18 8.17 -9.17
C VAL A 31 15.22 7.33 -8.44
N ALA A 32 14.81 6.61 -7.40
CA ALA A 32 15.73 5.79 -6.60
C ALA A 32 14.99 4.68 -5.85
N VAL A 33 15.67 3.55 -5.67
CA VAL A 33 15.28 2.47 -4.78
C VAL A 33 16.45 2.17 -3.85
N ASN A 34 16.21 2.20 -2.55
CA ASN A 34 17.21 1.88 -1.52
C ASN A 34 16.75 0.66 -0.72
N ASP A 35 17.49 -0.44 -0.77
CA ASP A 35 17.27 -1.61 0.09
C ASP A 35 18.62 -2.25 0.44
N PRO A 36 19.07 -2.20 1.70
CA PRO A 36 20.38 -2.73 2.10
C PRO A 36 20.45 -4.27 2.09
N PHE A 37 19.32 -4.96 1.90
CA PHE A 37 19.24 -6.42 1.96
C PHE A 37 18.97 -7.08 0.59
N ILE A 38 18.81 -6.30 -0.47
CA ILE A 38 18.47 -6.80 -1.81
C ILE A 38 19.49 -6.30 -2.83
N GLU A 39 20.19 -7.23 -3.47
CA GLU A 39 21.05 -6.91 -4.60
C GLU A 39 20.26 -6.53 -5.86
N THR A 40 20.81 -5.63 -6.69
CA THR A 40 20.14 -5.09 -7.88
C THR A 40 19.69 -6.17 -8.88
N LYS A 41 20.51 -7.21 -9.10
CA LYS A 41 20.16 -8.34 -9.97
C LYS A 41 18.97 -9.12 -9.43
N TYR A 42 18.92 -9.31 -8.12
CA TYR A 42 17.81 -9.99 -7.46
C TYR A 42 16.53 -9.12 -7.51
N ALA A 43 16.64 -7.82 -7.28
CA ALA A 43 15.53 -6.87 -7.45
C ALA A 43 14.90 -6.95 -8.85
N ALA A 44 15.71 -6.94 -9.90
CA ALA A 44 15.25 -7.07 -11.29
C ALA A 44 14.55 -8.42 -11.52
N TYR A 45 15.08 -9.51 -10.95
CA TYR A 45 14.42 -10.82 -11.00
C TYR A 45 13.03 -10.81 -10.34
N MET A 46 12.89 -10.15 -9.18
CA MET A 46 11.60 -10.06 -8.46
C MET A 46 10.52 -9.22 -9.18
N LEU A 47 10.95 -8.38 -10.12
CA LEU A 47 10.05 -7.61 -10.98
C LEU A 47 9.47 -8.43 -12.13
N LYS A 48 10.09 -9.56 -12.49
CA LYS A 48 9.55 -10.46 -13.51
C LYS A 48 8.09 -10.81 -13.18
N PRO A 49 7.17 -10.78 -14.16
CA PRO A 49 5.79 -11.10 -13.93
C PRO A 49 5.71 -12.49 -13.30
N LYS A 50 5.17 -12.55 -12.08
CA LYS A 50 4.83 -13.81 -11.43
C LYS A 50 3.52 -14.24 -12.07
N LEU A 51 3.46 -15.45 -12.62
CA LEU A 51 2.28 -16.01 -13.26
C LEU A 51 1.15 -16.13 -12.21
N LEU A 52 0.36 -15.08 -12.05
CA LEU A 52 -0.93 -15.09 -11.38
C LEU A 52 -1.92 -14.58 -12.42
N HIS A 53 -2.31 -15.49 -13.31
CA HIS A 53 -3.35 -15.24 -14.28
C HIS A 53 -4.68 -15.22 -13.51
N ILE A 54 -5.12 -14.01 -13.14
CA ILE A 54 -6.50 -13.78 -12.72
C ILE A 54 -7.19 -13.25 -13.98
N PRO A 55 -8.13 -13.99 -14.57
CA PRO A 55 -8.84 -13.52 -15.76
C PRO A 55 -9.63 -12.25 -15.42
N PRO A 56 -9.73 -11.28 -16.34
CA PRO A 56 -10.55 -10.10 -16.13
C PRO A 56 -12.02 -10.52 -16.09
N THR A 57 -12.59 -10.61 -14.89
CA THR A 57 -14.03 -10.74 -14.70
C THR A 57 -14.66 -9.35 -14.65
N SER A 58 -15.70 -9.13 -15.45
CA SER A 58 -16.56 -7.95 -15.38
C SER A 58 -17.28 -7.95 -14.03
N TYR A 59 -16.74 -7.21 -13.06
CA TYR A 59 -17.32 -7.07 -11.73
C TYR A 59 -18.34 -5.92 -11.73
N THR A 60 -19.57 -6.19 -11.29
CA THR A 60 -20.50 -5.16 -10.85
C THR A 60 -19.83 -4.34 -9.73
N MET A 61 -20.05 -3.01 -9.71
CA MET A 61 -19.42 -2.06 -8.77
C MET A 61 -19.91 -2.24 -7.32
N ALA A 62 -19.69 -3.40 -6.74
CA ALA A 62 -19.75 -3.58 -5.31
C ALA A 62 -18.52 -2.93 -4.66
N PRO A 63 -18.64 -2.37 -3.45
CA PRO A 63 -17.50 -1.82 -2.74
C PRO A 63 -16.40 -2.88 -2.58
N ILE A 64 -15.16 -2.46 -2.79
CA ILE A 64 -13.98 -3.30 -2.71
C ILE A 64 -13.77 -3.65 -1.24
N LYS A 65 -13.89 -4.95 -0.94
CA LYS A 65 -13.71 -5.48 0.41
C LYS A 65 -12.23 -5.69 0.71
N VAL A 66 -11.72 -5.00 1.73
CA VAL A 66 -10.30 -5.02 2.12
C VAL A 66 -10.14 -5.56 3.53
N GLY A 67 -9.36 -6.62 3.68
CA GLY A 67 -8.87 -7.10 4.97
C GLY A 67 -7.47 -6.58 5.27
N ILE A 68 -7.22 -6.15 6.51
CA ILE A 68 -5.92 -5.64 6.98
C ILE A 68 -5.32 -6.66 7.94
N ASN A 69 -4.09 -7.13 7.66
CA ASN A 69 -3.33 -8.01 8.56
C ASN A 69 -2.13 -7.23 9.12
N GLY A 70 -2.25 -6.75 10.35
CA GLY A 70 -1.35 -5.83 11.02
C GLY A 70 -1.82 -4.37 10.96
N PHE A 71 -2.00 -3.76 12.12
CA PHE A 71 -2.45 -2.39 12.34
C PHE A 71 -1.31 -1.40 12.67
N GLY A 72 -0.12 -1.69 12.13
CA GLY A 72 1.06 -0.84 12.16
C GLY A 72 0.96 0.38 11.25
N ARG A 73 2.08 0.83 10.67
CA ARG A 73 2.12 2.05 9.83
C ARG A 73 1.19 1.95 8.62
N ILE A 74 1.31 0.86 7.85
CA ILE A 74 0.55 0.65 6.60
C ILE A 74 -0.93 0.41 6.90
N GLY A 75 -1.24 -0.48 7.85
CA GLY A 75 -2.64 -0.78 8.21
C GLY A 75 -3.44 0.47 8.57
N ARG A 76 -2.86 1.42 9.31
CA ARG A 76 -3.53 2.69 9.64
C ARG A 76 -3.68 3.62 8.44
N ILE A 77 -2.73 3.64 7.52
CA ILE A 77 -2.83 4.46 6.28
C ILE A 77 -3.94 3.90 5.40
N VAL A 78 -3.96 2.58 5.17
CA VAL A 78 -5.00 1.90 4.39
C VAL A 78 -6.37 2.13 5.03
N PHE A 79 -6.50 1.94 6.34
CA PHE A 79 -7.75 2.18 7.06
C PHE A 79 -8.24 3.63 6.90
N ARG A 80 -7.35 4.62 7.02
CA ARG A 80 -7.73 6.04 6.85
C ARG A 80 -8.17 6.37 5.43
N ASN A 81 -7.45 5.88 4.41
CA ASN A 81 -7.86 6.10 3.02
C ASN A 81 -9.22 5.45 2.74
N ALA A 82 -9.46 4.23 3.25
CA ALA A 82 -10.75 3.57 3.06
C ALA A 82 -11.93 4.37 3.67
N VAL A 83 -11.71 5.13 4.76
CA VAL A 83 -12.76 6.00 5.33
C VAL A 83 -13.10 7.19 4.41
N GLU A 84 -12.16 7.63 3.59
CA GLU A 84 -12.36 8.73 2.63
C GLU A 84 -12.95 8.25 1.27
N HIS A 85 -13.03 6.93 1.06
CA HIS A 85 -13.39 6.31 -0.20
C HIS A 85 -14.62 5.40 -0.06
N SER A 86 -15.78 5.86 -0.54
CA SER A 86 -17.07 5.13 -0.41
C SER A 86 -17.10 3.81 -1.19
N ASP A 87 -16.19 3.63 -2.13
CA ASP A 87 -16.01 2.43 -2.94
C ASP A 87 -15.14 1.36 -2.24
N VAL A 88 -14.65 1.61 -1.02
CA VAL A 88 -13.80 0.67 -0.26
C VAL A 88 -14.42 0.37 1.11
N GLU A 89 -14.55 -0.92 1.42
CA GLU A 89 -15.07 -1.41 2.70
C GLU A 89 -13.98 -2.18 3.45
N ILE A 90 -13.59 -1.73 4.64
CA ILE A 90 -12.70 -2.52 5.51
C ILE A 90 -13.52 -3.61 6.22
N VAL A 91 -13.33 -4.86 5.82
CA VAL A 91 -14.10 -5.99 6.35
C VAL A 91 -13.54 -6.58 7.64
N ALA A 92 -12.22 -6.50 7.83
CA ALA A 92 -11.55 -7.02 9.01
C ALA A 92 -10.18 -6.38 9.21
N VAL A 93 -9.80 -6.22 10.48
CA VAL A 93 -8.43 -5.93 10.89
C VAL A 93 -7.98 -7.04 11.83
N ASN A 94 -6.96 -7.79 11.44
CA ASN A 94 -6.34 -8.82 12.25
C ASN A 94 -4.95 -8.38 12.68
N ASP A 95 -4.76 -8.08 13.97
CA ASP A 95 -3.43 -7.80 14.54
C ASP A 95 -3.27 -8.58 15.86
N PRO A 96 -2.31 -9.52 15.94
CA PRO A 96 -2.13 -10.34 17.13
C PRO A 96 -1.43 -9.61 18.29
N PHE A 97 -0.91 -8.41 18.06
CA PHE A 97 -0.11 -7.65 19.04
C PHE A 97 -0.76 -6.33 19.46
N ILE A 98 -1.79 -5.87 18.75
CA ILE A 98 -2.47 -4.60 19.02
C ILE A 98 -3.92 -4.87 19.44
N GLU A 99 -4.26 -4.45 20.66
CA GLU A 99 -5.64 -4.48 21.15
C GLU A 99 -6.52 -3.41 20.48
N THR A 100 -7.82 -3.71 20.32
CA THR A 100 -8.81 -2.83 19.65
C THR A 100 -8.87 -1.42 20.24
N LYS A 101 -8.77 -1.28 21.58
CA LYS A 101 -8.77 0.03 22.24
C LYS A 101 -7.53 0.84 21.86
N TYR A 102 -6.37 0.18 21.79
CA TYR A 102 -5.13 0.82 21.39
C TYR A 102 -5.15 1.19 19.89
N ALA A 103 -5.69 0.32 19.03
CA ALA A 103 -5.91 0.62 17.62
C ALA A 103 -6.77 1.88 17.41
N ALA A 104 -7.92 1.98 18.10
CA ALA A 104 -8.79 3.15 18.04
C ALA A 104 -8.08 4.43 18.52
N TYR A 105 -7.29 4.33 19.60
CA TYR A 105 -6.45 5.42 20.06
C TYR A 105 -5.41 5.86 19.01
N MET A 106 -4.75 4.93 18.31
CA MET A 106 -3.77 5.24 17.27
C MET A 106 -4.38 5.88 16.01
N LEU A 107 -5.67 5.66 15.74
CA LEU A 107 -6.39 6.37 14.68
C LEU A 107 -6.67 7.82 15.07
N ASN A 108 -7.03 8.04 16.34
CA ASN A 108 -7.36 9.36 16.87
C ASN A 108 -6.12 10.24 17.17
N ARG A 109 -4.99 9.62 17.56
CA ARG A 109 -3.72 10.33 17.73
C ARG A 109 -2.96 10.40 16.40
N GLY A 110 -2.87 11.60 15.86
CA GLY A 110 -2.35 11.87 14.52
C GLY A 110 -3.10 13.00 13.81
N LYS A 111 -4.30 13.36 14.30
CA LYS A 111 -4.87 14.69 14.07
C LYS A 111 -3.95 15.68 14.81
N GLN A 112 -3.04 16.34 14.08
CA GLN A 112 -2.39 17.53 14.63
C GLN A 112 -3.50 18.45 15.11
N VAL A 113 -3.45 18.86 16.38
CA VAL A 113 -4.23 19.99 16.85
C VAL A 113 -3.83 21.16 15.93
N PRO A 114 -4.78 21.84 15.26
CA PRO A 114 -4.43 23.00 14.45
C PRO A 114 -3.70 23.98 15.37
N ARG A 115 -2.52 24.44 14.95
CA ARG A 115 -1.78 25.51 15.62
C ARG A 115 -2.61 26.77 15.67
#